data_AF-A0A413QK70-F1
#
_entry.id   AF-A0A413QK70-F1
#
_cell.length_a   1.000
_cell.length_b   1.000
_cell.length_c   1.000
_cell.angle_alpha   90.00
_cell.angle_beta   90.00
_cell.angle_gamma   90.00
#
_symmetry.space_group_name_H-M   'P 1'
#
loop_
_entity.id
_entity.type
_entity.pdbx_description
1 polymer ?
#
loop_
_entity_poly.entity_id
_entity_poly.type
_entity_poly.pdbx_seq_one_letter_code
_entity_poly.pdbx_strand_id
1 'polypeptide(L)'
;MYIIQMADLHIGSSEPTVPEEKEFLEKSVELIKERIPENEKILICLCGDIIDSKNTSADKVKSDYETAAGIIGAFVNSLEDDYQVMIKCCPGNHDATHMDELTGFVKKVDKNTPPSRNKLGSCYTISEEDENIIFVNSCHGDQYQKGSIDYEALETELNRVGVDKKKIIVLHHTVMSMFEDDASPIRNAAKLVNLIDKYNVIGVLHGHIHGREILTLGEQQCKIVGTGALLSRGNPNVNSQFNIIEIKKNIFLKILNCRYHADGGNEPWDVEELNHSNIQNIFMGDRFSEVYGELINALSVSTPIYNMRMEINSAYENFERDLNTFFHTECLKIGNTEWDYPKLAKMWQAEVVPEELYFNHGSYFKVGEQNGIEYVVESLKRKPTSNRIVLPTYNMENVNQSLDDKNYLPSLVSIQFGKNDKTLIVHMHLRALEANRFLKINICEIQYLINQIRARYVEFDDVKVIISAFRVQRKEKFNCFLKAQIDMMAEEKLTTYVNFKNFEKLYWLFVEKKDAKETITKVNGVDKVYKAMQASNKVMEECGGEPIYSTDIIKMLKELLDKYKELDGIHKASSIQSEKENECEEKIDELLDQIIKKLAELKEVDD
;
A
#
# COMPACT_ATOMS: atom_id res chain seq x y z
N MET A 1 11.35 5.01 2.77
CA MET A 1 12.51 5.91 2.62
C MET A 1 12.03 7.34 2.76
N TYR A 2 12.90 8.23 3.24
CA TYR A 2 12.64 9.67 3.26
C TYR A 2 13.53 10.38 2.25
N ILE A 3 12.99 11.39 1.56
CA ILE A 3 13.74 12.29 0.70
C ILE A 3 13.83 13.65 1.39
N ILE A 4 15.05 14.18 1.52
CA ILE A 4 15.29 15.57 1.89
C ILE A 4 15.56 16.35 0.60
N GLN A 5 14.57 17.10 0.14
CA GLN A 5 14.69 17.89 -1.08
C GLN A 5 15.24 19.27 -0.74
N MET A 6 16.38 19.61 -1.33
CA MET A 6 17.05 20.90 -1.16
C MET A 6 17.42 21.47 -2.52
N ALA A 7 17.36 22.80 -2.69
CA ALA A 7 17.80 23.48 -3.91
C ALA A 7 18.31 24.88 -3.56
N ASP A 8 19.01 25.51 -4.52
CA ASP A 8 19.33 26.94 -4.45
C ASP A 8 20.10 27.31 -3.17
N LEU A 9 21.25 26.67 -3.00
CA LEU A 9 22.16 26.92 -1.87
C LEU A 9 22.95 28.22 -2.09
N HIS A 10 23.35 28.47 -3.35
CA HIS A 10 24.07 29.68 -3.77
C HIS A 10 25.28 30.00 -2.87
N ILE A 11 26.06 28.99 -2.49
CA ILE A 11 27.26 29.17 -1.66
C ILE A 11 28.25 30.09 -2.38
N GLY A 12 28.86 31.03 -1.64
CA GLY A 12 29.79 32.02 -2.19
C GLY A 12 29.17 33.36 -2.59
N SER A 13 27.84 33.49 -2.44
CA SER A 13 27.11 34.73 -2.66
C SER A 13 27.60 35.85 -1.73
N SER A 14 27.52 37.10 -2.21
CA SER A 14 27.87 38.28 -1.41
C SER A 14 26.83 38.63 -0.34
N GLU A 15 25.62 38.10 -0.47
CA GLU A 15 24.53 38.34 0.48
C GLU A 15 24.49 37.21 1.52
N PRO A 16 24.50 37.54 2.83
CA PRO A 16 24.44 36.52 3.87
C PRO A 16 23.04 35.90 3.95
N THR A 17 23.01 34.64 4.36
CA THR A 17 21.78 33.97 4.81
C THR A 17 21.55 34.30 6.28
N VAL A 18 20.28 34.30 6.72
CA VAL A 18 19.95 34.42 8.16
C VAL A 18 19.12 33.20 8.57
N PRO A 19 19.61 32.34 9.49
CA PRO A 19 20.92 32.38 10.15
C PRO A 19 22.06 31.99 9.19
N GLU A 20 23.31 32.05 9.67
CA GLU A 20 24.48 31.62 8.89
C GLU A 20 24.30 30.18 8.39
N GLU A 21 24.87 29.84 7.23
CA GLU A 21 24.61 28.58 6.53
C GLU A 21 24.80 27.33 7.40
N LYS A 22 25.83 27.32 8.26
CA LYS A 22 26.10 26.20 9.16
C LYS A 22 25.04 26.06 10.26
N GLU A 23 24.69 27.16 10.90
CA GLU A 23 23.67 27.17 11.96
C GLU A 23 22.30 26.75 11.40
N PHE A 24 21.95 27.21 10.20
CA PHE A 24 20.72 26.79 9.53
C PHE A 24 20.68 25.27 9.33
N LEU A 25 21.78 24.68 8.85
CA LEU A 25 21.85 23.24 8.61
C LEU A 25 21.87 22.43 9.91
N GLU A 26 22.52 22.91 10.98
CA GLU A 26 22.45 22.29 12.30
C GLU A 26 21.01 22.24 12.82
N LYS A 27 20.29 23.36 12.75
CA LYS A 27 18.86 23.41 13.10
C LYS A 27 17.99 22.53 12.20
N SER A 28 18.38 22.38 10.93
CA SER A 28 17.69 21.49 10.00
C SER A 28 17.88 20.02 10.37
N VAL A 29 19.07 19.63 10.86
CA VAL A 29 19.32 18.28 11.39
C VAL A 29 18.44 18.00 12.60
N GLU A 30 18.31 18.94 13.53
CA GLU A 30 17.44 18.79 14.70
C GLU A 30 15.98 18.54 14.28
N LEU A 31 15.46 19.33 13.35
CA LEU A 31 14.10 19.14 12.83
C LEU A 31 13.96 17.78 12.11
N ILE A 32 14.95 17.38 11.32
CA ILE A 32 14.92 16.07 10.64
C ILE A 32 14.86 14.94 11.67
N LYS A 33 15.66 15.01 12.74
CA LYS A 33 15.66 14.03 13.83
C LYS A 33 14.34 13.96 14.59
N GLU A 34 13.67 15.10 14.76
CA GLU A 34 12.33 15.16 15.36
C GLU A 34 11.26 14.50 14.48
N ARG A 35 11.42 14.56 13.16
CA ARG A 35 10.36 14.20 12.19
C ARG A 35 10.51 12.83 11.56
N ILE A 36 11.71 12.26 11.54
CA ILE A 36 12.01 10.99 10.88
C ILE A 36 12.40 9.94 11.94
N PRO A 37 11.72 8.79 12.00
CA PRO A 37 12.10 7.70 12.90
C PRO A 37 13.54 7.23 12.69
N GLU A 38 14.27 6.98 13.78
CA GLU A 38 15.65 6.46 13.73
C GLU A 38 15.76 5.16 12.90
N ASN A 39 16.94 4.92 12.33
CA ASN A 39 17.29 3.79 11.46
C ASN A 39 16.61 3.76 10.08
N GLU A 40 15.85 4.80 9.73
CA GLU A 40 15.28 4.95 8.40
C GLU A 40 16.34 5.31 7.34
N LYS A 41 16.01 5.04 6.07
CA LYS A 41 16.81 5.45 4.92
C LYS A 41 16.49 6.90 4.53
N ILE A 42 17.51 7.75 4.40
CA ILE A 42 17.38 9.13 3.95
C ILE A 42 18.14 9.33 2.64
N LEU A 43 17.45 9.84 1.62
CA LEU A 43 18.03 10.35 0.39
C LEU A 43 17.99 11.88 0.37
N ILE A 44 19.16 12.51 0.43
CA ILE A 44 19.31 13.95 0.20
C ILE A 44 19.38 14.19 -1.30
N CYS A 45 18.37 14.90 -1.83
CA CYS A 45 18.27 15.32 -3.22
C CYS A 45 18.65 16.80 -3.34
N LEU A 46 19.87 17.07 -3.82
CA LEU A 46 20.32 18.43 -4.15
C LEU A 46 19.88 18.78 -5.58
N CYS A 47 18.84 19.60 -5.69
CA CYS A 47 18.18 19.95 -6.94
C CYS A 47 18.82 21.18 -7.62
N GLY A 48 20.15 21.24 -7.67
CA GLY A 48 20.91 22.27 -8.38
C GLY A 48 21.12 23.60 -7.64
N ASP A 49 21.92 24.46 -8.27
CA ASP A 49 22.37 25.77 -7.81
C ASP A 49 23.12 25.69 -6.47
N ILE A 50 24.20 24.90 -6.49
CA ILE A 50 25.03 24.64 -5.31
C ILE A 50 25.85 25.88 -4.93
N ILE A 51 26.41 26.57 -5.93
CA ILE A 51 27.22 27.79 -5.76
C ILE A 51 26.61 28.98 -6.47
N ASP A 52 27.01 30.19 -6.09
CA ASP A 52 26.71 31.41 -6.84
C ASP A 52 27.85 31.75 -7.81
N SER A 53 27.76 31.27 -9.05
CA SER A 53 28.81 31.44 -10.07
C SER A 53 28.71 32.74 -10.89
N LYS A 54 27.73 33.62 -10.64
CA LYS A 54 27.53 34.83 -11.44
C LYS A 54 28.74 35.77 -11.38
N ASN A 55 29.39 35.98 -12.52
CA ASN A 55 30.56 36.87 -12.68
C ASN A 55 31.75 36.52 -11.77
N THR A 56 31.93 35.23 -11.47
CA THR A 56 32.93 34.73 -10.53
C THR A 56 34.21 34.25 -11.24
N SER A 57 35.39 34.44 -10.64
CA SER A 57 36.65 33.91 -11.17
C SER A 57 36.77 32.39 -10.97
N ALA A 58 37.55 31.70 -11.80
CA ALA A 58 37.73 30.24 -11.69
C ALA A 58 38.25 29.79 -10.31
N ASP A 59 39.18 30.55 -9.71
CA ASP A 59 39.69 30.26 -8.37
C ASP A 59 38.61 30.36 -7.30
N LYS A 60 37.70 31.34 -7.43
CA LYS A 60 36.58 31.50 -6.51
C LYS A 60 35.53 30.41 -6.70
N VAL A 61 35.20 30.02 -7.94
CA VAL A 61 34.31 28.86 -8.22
C VAL A 61 34.81 27.60 -7.51
N LYS A 62 36.12 27.31 -7.63
CA LYS A 62 36.71 26.15 -6.96
C LYS A 62 36.63 26.27 -5.44
N SER A 63 36.95 27.43 -4.89
CA SER A 63 36.84 27.71 -3.45
C SER A 63 35.41 27.56 -2.93
N ASP A 64 34.42 28.02 -3.69
CA ASP A 64 33.01 27.99 -3.30
C ASP A 64 32.47 26.55 -3.28
N TYR A 65 32.84 25.71 -4.26
CA TYR A 65 32.54 24.28 -4.22
C TYR A 65 33.26 23.53 -3.09
N GLU A 66 34.48 23.94 -2.73
CA GLU A 66 35.20 23.37 -1.58
C GLU A 66 34.49 23.71 -0.25
N THR A 67 34.05 24.97 -0.11
CA THR A 67 33.22 25.41 1.02
C THR A 67 31.91 24.64 1.07
N ALA A 68 31.19 24.52 -0.06
CA ALA A 68 29.94 23.77 -0.14
C ALA A 68 30.13 22.29 0.26
N ALA A 69 31.21 21.65 -0.19
CA ALA A 69 31.53 20.27 0.19
C ALA A 69 31.76 20.12 1.70
N GLY A 70 32.43 21.10 2.32
CA GLY A 70 32.65 21.11 3.77
C GLY A 70 31.35 21.26 4.56
N ILE A 71 30.48 22.19 4.14
CA ILE A 71 29.19 22.47 4.79
C ILE A 71 28.24 21.27 4.64
N ILE A 72 28.04 20.78 3.42
CA ILE A 72 27.14 19.65 3.15
C ILE A 72 27.70 18.34 3.72
N GLY A 73 29.02 18.14 3.68
CA GLY A 73 29.66 17.00 4.32
C GLY A 73 29.43 16.97 5.83
N ALA A 74 29.50 18.12 6.51
CA ALA A 74 29.18 18.21 7.93
C ALA A 74 27.70 17.91 8.21
N PHE A 75 26.79 18.46 7.41
CA PHE A 75 25.35 18.16 7.51
C PHE A 75 25.05 16.67 7.36
N VAL A 76 25.62 16.01 6.34
CA VAL A 76 25.46 14.56 6.12
C VAL A 76 25.99 13.76 7.31
N ASN A 77 27.21 14.05 7.78
CA ASN A 77 27.82 13.33 8.90
C ASN A 77 26.96 13.41 10.17
N SER A 78 26.31 14.55 10.44
CA SER A 78 25.43 14.72 11.61
C SER A 78 24.14 13.87 11.57
N LEU A 79 23.78 13.35 10.40
CA LEU A 79 22.65 12.43 10.21
C LEU A 79 23.06 10.96 10.15
N GLU A 80 24.31 10.65 9.79
CA GLU A 80 24.81 9.27 9.61
C GLU A 80 24.79 8.44 10.91
N ASP A 81 24.78 9.09 12.09
CA ASP A 81 24.70 8.39 13.38
C ASP A 81 23.34 7.70 13.60
N ASP A 82 22.25 8.26 13.06
CA ASP A 82 20.88 7.80 13.30
C ASP A 82 20.23 7.20 12.04
N TYR A 83 20.80 7.44 10.85
CA TYR A 83 20.16 7.12 9.56
C TYR A 83 21.10 6.50 8.53
N GLN A 84 20.52 5.74 7.60
CA GLN A 84 21.21 5.32 6.38
C GLN A 84 21.12 6.45 5.33
N VAL A 85 22.16 7.28 5.25
CA VAL A 85 22.14 8.48 4.40
C VAL A 85 22.77 8.24 3.03
N MET A 86 22.07 8.72 1.98
CA MET A 86 22.56 8.83 0.62
C MET A 86 22.40 10.27 0.15
N ILE A 87 23.32 10.76 -0.68
CA ILE A 87 23.22 12.09 -1.29
C ILE A 87 23.40 11.99 -2.80
N LYS A 88 22.52 12.64 -3.55
CA LYS A 88 22.53 12.69 -5.02
C LYS A 88 22.12 14.09 -5.48
N CYS A 89 22.54 14.48 -6.67
CA CYS A 89 22.29 15.83 -7.17
C CYS A 89 22.06 15.90 -8.68
N CYS A 90 21.33 16.92 -9.12
CA CYS A 90 21.35 17.39 -10.50
C CYS A 90 21.97 18.81 -10.54
N PRO A 91 22.61 19.20 -11.66
CA PRO A 91 23.11 20.57 -11.81
C PRO A 91 21.96 21.58 -11.96
N GLY A 92 22.15 22.78 -11.41
CA GLY A 92 21.36 23.97 -11.71
C GLY A 92 22.03 24.85 -12.75
N ASN A 93 21.41 25.99 -13.08
CA ASN A 93 21.94 26.90 -14.09
C ASN A 93 23.25 27.58 -13.64
N HIS A 94 23.46 27.78 -12.33
CA HIS A 94 24.73 28.28 -11.81
C HIS A 94 25.85 27.23 -11.83
N ASP A 95 25.50 25.94 -11.90
CA ASP A 95 26.49 24.85 -11.95
C ASP A 95 26.87 24.44 -13.38
N ALA A 96 25.99 24.70 -14.35
CA ALA A 96 26.05 24.13 -15.70
C ALA A 96 27.37 24.41 -16.45
N THR A 97 28.01 25.55 -16.20
CA THR A 97 29.29 25.93 -16.82
C THR A 97 30.52 25.43 -16.06
N HIS A 98 30.34 24.72 -14.94
CA HIS A 98 31.38 24.30 -13.99
C HIS A 98 31.26 22.82 -13.61
N MET A 99 30.89 21.99 -14.59
CA MET A 99 30.60 20.56 -14.38
C MET A 99 31.78 19.74 -13.82
N ASP A 100 33.02 20.15 -14.08
CA ASP A 100 34.20 19.45 -13.55
C ASP A 100 34.36 19.69 -12.05
N GLU A 101 34.19 20.94 -11.60
CA GLU A 101 34.18 21.32 -10.19
C GLU A 101 32.99 20.72 -9.47
N LEU A 102 31.78 20.77 -10.06
CA LEU A 102 30.60 20.10 -9.52
C LEU A 102 30.85 18.59 -9.35
N THR A 103 31.42 17.93 -10.37
CA THR A 103 31.76 16.49 -10.25
C THR A 103 32.75 16.24 -9.12
N GLY A 104 33.69 17.16 -8.90
CA GLY A 104 34.61 17.13 -7.76
C GLY A 104 33.90 17.26 -6.40
N PHE A 105 32.94 18.19 -6.30
CA PHE A 105 32.07 18.35 -5.13
C PHE A 105 31.28 17.05 -4.85
N VAL A 106 30.62 16.49 -5.87
CA VAL A 106 29.80 15.28 -5.73
C VAL A 106 30.61 14.10 -5.20
N LYS A 107 31.82 13.89 -5.74
CA LYS A 107 32.72 12.82 -5.26
C LYS A 107 33.16 12.97 -3.80
N LYS A 108 33.13 14.19 -3.26
CA LYS A 108 33.49 14.44 -1.85
C LYS A 108 32.31 14.16 -0.91
N VAL A 109 31.09 14.48 -1.33
CA VAL A 109 29.90 14.35 -0.47
C VAL A 109 29.19 13.00 -0.62
N ASP A 110 29.18 12.40 -1.80
CA ASP A 110 28.63 11.06 -2.06
C ASP A 110 29.73 10.01 -1.89
N LYS A 111 29.82 9.46 -0.68
CA LYS A 111 30.83 8.45 -0.30
C LYS A 111 30.61 7.08 -0.95
N ASN A 112 29.41 6.80 -1.46
CA ASN A 112 29.00 5.47 -1.87
C ASN A 112 29.16 5.27 -3.38
N THR A 113 28.37 6.00 -4.18
CA THR A 113 28.23 5.73 -5.62
C THR A 113 28.06 7.01 -6.44
N PRO A 114 29.08 7.91 -6.44
CA PRO A 114 28.98 9.19 -7.13
C PRO A 114 28.78 8.99 -8.64
N PRO A 115 27.84 9.72 -9.28
CA PRO A 115 27.68 9.69 -10.73
C PRO A 115 28.96 10.17 -11.42
N SER A 116 29.30 9.53 -12.54
CA SER A 116 30.33 10.07 -13.45
C SER A 116 29.90 11.42 -14.02
N ARG A 117 30.86 12.25 -14.43
CA ARG A 117 30.62 13.53 -15.12
C ARG A 117 29.57 13.42 -16.25
N ASN A 118 29.66 12.38 -17.08
CA ASN A 118 28.74 12.19 -18.21
C ASN A 118 27.29 11.95 -17.74
N LYS A 119 27.12 11.12 -16.70
CA LYS A 119 25.83 10.88 -16.05
C LYS A 119 25.26 12.14 -15.43
N LEU A 120 26.10 12.90 -14.70
CA LEU A 120 25.70 14.16 -14.07
C LEU A 120 25.32 15.23 -15.11
N GLY A 121 26.00 15.25 -16.25
CA GLY A 121 25.70 16.14 -17.38
C GLY A 121 24.52 15.69 -18.25
N SER A 122 23.90 14.54 -17.97
CA SER A 122 22.77 14.00 -18.73
C SER A 122 21.67 13.50 -17.79
N CYS A 123 21.50 12.18 -17.65
CA CYS A 123 20.55 11.56 -16.75
C CYS A 123 21.21 10.38 -16.03
N TYR A 124 20.75 10.08 -14.82
CA TYR A 124 21.08 8.83 -14.15
C TYR A 124 20.00 8.40 -13.16
N THR A 125 19.81 7.09 -13.04
CA THR A 125 18.87 6.51 -12.08
C THR A 125 19.59 5.95 -10.85
N ILE A 126 18.95 6.09 -9.71
CA ILE A 126 19.17 5.25 -8.52
C ILE A 126 17.95 4.36 -8.31
N SER A 127 18.19 3.11 -7.94
CA SER A 127 17.14 2.15 -7.62
C SER A 127 17.48 1.51 -6.29
N GLU A 128 16.64 1.74 -5.29
CA GLU A 128 16.75 1.20 -3.95
C GLU A 128 15.49 0.39 -3.66
N GLU A 129 15.61 -0.93 -3.56
CA GLU A 129 14.45 -1.84 -3.44
C GLU A 129 13.39 -1.59 -4.53
N ASP A 130 12.20 -1.11 -4.15
CA ASP A 130 11.09 -0.79 -5.04
C ASP A 130 11.07 0.70 -5.47
N GLU A 131 12.04 1.50 -5.03
CA GLU A 131 12.08 2.95 -5.23
C GLU A 131 13.03 3.36 -6.35
N ASN A 132 12.50 3.99 -7.39
CA ASN A 132 13.22 4.40 -8.59
C ASN A 132 13.22 5.92 -8.72
N ILE A 133 14.41 6.52 -8.74
CA ILE A 133 14.58 7.97 -8.78
C ILE A 133 15.57 8.33 -9.88
N ILE A 134 15.16 9.19 -10.81
CA ILE A 134 15.94 9.59 -11.98
C ILE A 134 16.35 11.05 -11.82
N PHE A 135 17.65 11.30 -11.73
CA PHE A 135 18.22 12.63 -11.73
C PHE A 135 18.47 13.06 -13.18
N VAL A 136 18.01 14.26 -13.52
CA VAL A 136 18.02 14.82 -14.87
C VAL A 136 18.72 16.17 -14.86
N ASN A 137 19.72 16.32 -15.71
CA ASN A 137 20.30 17.62 -16.01
C ASN A 137 19.29 18.44 -16.83
N SER A 138 18.63 19.40 -16.17
CA SER A 138 17.75 20.37 -16.81
C SER A 138 18.48 21.57 -17.43
N CYS A 139 19.81 21.54 -17.52
CA CYS A 139 20.67 22.56 -18.12
C CYS A 139 21.42 21.99 -19.35
N HIS A 140 20.83 21.02 -20.06
CA HIS A 140 21.50 20.28 -21.12
C HIS A 140 22.06 21.20 -22.23
N GLY A 141 23.35 21.02 -22.56
CA GLY A 141 24.08 21.87 -23.49
C GLY A 141 24.50 23.20 -22.87
N ASP A 142 24.90 23.16 -21.59
CA ASP A 142 25.38 24.30 -20.78
C ASP A 142 24.40 25.49 -20.77
N GLN A 143 23.09 25.19 -20.79
CA GLN A 143 22.04 26.21 -20.82
C GLN A 143 21.83 26.81 -19.43
N TYR A 144 22.17 28.08 -19.27
CA TYR A 144 22.06 28.81 -18.00
C TYR A 144 20.89 29.81 -17.96
N GLN A 145 20.13 29.96 -19.06
CA GLN A 145 19.01 30.91 -19.17
C GLN A 145 17.64 30.24 -19.25
N LYS A 146 17.60 28.96 -19.64
CA LYS A 146 16.37 28.21 -19.90
C LYS A 146 16.57 26.74 -19.59
N GLY A 147 15.52 26.08 -19.14
CA GLY A 147 15.50 24.65 -18.92
C GLY A 147 15.59 23.87 -20.25
N SER A 148 16.48 22.90 -20.30
CA SER A 148 16.73 22.03 -21.45
C SER A 148 17.04 20.62 -20.96
N ILE A 149 16.37 19.61 -21.52
CA ILE A 149 16.54 18.20 -21.15
C ILE A 149 17.03 17.41 -22.35
N ASP A 150 18.00 16.53 -22.14
CA ASP A 150 18.33 15.46 -23.07
C ASP A 150 17.23 14.38 -23.00
N TYR A 151 16.20 14.53 -23.84
CA TYR A 151 15.06 13.63 -23.83
C TYR A 151 15.40 12.21 -24.28
N GLU A 152 16.45 12.01 -25.09
CA GLU A 152 16.87 10.68 -25.52
C GLU A 152 17.54 9.94 -24.36
N ALA A 153 18.40 10.63 -23.60
CA ALA A 153 18.99 10.09 -22.38
C ALA A 153 17.93 9.80 -21.31
N LEU A 154 16.96 10.70 -21.13
CA LEU A 154 15.86 10.50 -20.18
C LEU A 154 15.01 9.28 -20.56
N GLU A 155 14.58 9.19 -21.83
CA GLU A 155 13.79 8.04 -22.30
C GLU A 155 14.57 6.72 -22.18
N THR A 156 15.89 6.75 -22.37
CA THR A 156 16.76 5.58 -22.14
C THR A 156 16.73 5.11 -20.68
N GLU A 157 16.89 6.02 -19.72
CA GLU A 157 16.82 5.69 -18.30
C GLU A 157 15.40 5.23 -17.88
N LEU A 158 14.35 5.88 -18.39
CA LEU A 158 12.96 5.48 -18.16
C LEU A 158 12.67 4.06 -18.67
N ASN A 159 13.14 3.73 -19.88
CA ASN A 159 13.05 2.38 -20.44
C ASN A 159 13.82 1.35 -19.60
N ARG A 160 15.00 1.71 -19.09
CA ARG A 160 15.82 0.80 -18.26
C ARG A 160 15.11 0.40 -16.98
N VAL A 161 14.38 1.31 -16.36
CA VAL A 161 13.57 1.01 -15.16
C VAL A 161 12.33 0.18 -15.52
N GLY A 162 11.73 0.44 -16.68
CA GLY A 162 10.58 -0.28 -17.22
C GLY A 162 9.28 0.52 -17.10
N VAL A 163 8.41 0.42 -18.10
CA VAL A 163 7.21 1.24 -18.28
C VAL A 163 6.28 1.22 -17.06
N ASP A 164 6.04 0.05 -16.49
CA ASP A 164 5.00 -0.15 -15.47
C ASP A 164 5.43 0.28 -14.05
N LYS A 165 6.73 0.42 -13.81
CA LYS A 165 7.24 0.79 -12.48
C LYS A 165 7.00 2.27 -12.19
N LYS A 166 6.61 2.60 -10.97
CA LYS A 166 6.51 4.00 -10.52
C LYS A 166 7.90 4.62 -10.40
N LYS A 167 8.02 5.90 -10.78
CA LYS A 167 9.30 6.62 -10.81
C LYS A 167 9.14 8.05 -10.34
N ILE A 168 10.18 8.59 -9.72
CA ILE A 168 10.29 10.02 -9.41
C ILE A 168 11.43 10.62 -10.24
N ILE A 169 11.22 11.78 -10.84
CA ILE A 169 12.26 12.55 -11.52
C ILE A 169 12.74 13.65 -10.57
N VAL A 170 14.03 13.95 -10.59
CA VAL A 170 14.67 15.07 -9.89
C VAL A 170 15.40 15.93 -10.90
N LEU A 171 15.13 17.23 -10.91
CA LEU A 171 15.74 18.19 -11.82
C LEU A 171 15.81 19.58 -11.15
N HIS A 172 16.43 20.57 -11.79
CA HIS A 172 16.51 21.92 -11.21
C HIS A 172 15.38 22.82 -11.72
N HIS A 173 15.27 23.02 -13.03
CA HIS A 173 14.32 23.96 -13.63
C HIS A 173 12.87 23.47 -13.55
N THR A 174 11.96 24.34 -13.15
CA THR A 174 10.51 24.05 -13.16
C THR A 174 9.96 23.63 -14.54
N VAL A 175 8.86 22.89 -14.53
CA VAL A 175 8.08 22.60 -15.74
C VAL A 175 7.26 23.82 -16.20
N MET A 176 6.81 24.66 -15.27
CA MET A 176 5.95 25.83 -15.53
C MET A 176 6.37 27.00 -14.65
N SER A 177 6.44 28.21 -15.21
CA SER A 177 6.75 29.39 -14.40
C SER A 177 5.55 29.85 -13.57
N MET A 178 5.84 30.41 -12.40
CA MET A 178 4.90 31.17 -11.59
C MET A 178 5.03 32.70 -11.79
N PHE A 179 6.02 33.16 -12.57
CA PHE A 179 6.30 34.56 -12.81
C PHE A 179 6.21 34.89 -14.30
N GLU A 180 5.60 36.03 -14.66
CA GLU A 180 5.35 36.39 -16.07
C GLU A 180 6.64 36.52 -16.90
N ASP A 181 7.72 37.02 -16.30
CA ASP A 181 8.98 37.32 -16.99
C ASP A 181 10.06 36.23 -16.83
N ASP A 182 9.72 35.08 -16.21
CA ASP A 182 10.70 34.02 -15.96
C ASP A 182 10.89 33.11 -17.19
N ALA A 183 12.09 33.19 -17.75
CA ALA A 183 12.49 32.47 -18.96
C ALA A 183 13.06 31.06 -18.70
N SER A 184 13.24 30.70 -17.42
CA SER A 184 13.87 29.47 -16.95
C SER A 184 13.10 28.15 -17.19
N PRO A 185 11.77 28.11 -17.40
CA PRO A 185 11.07 26.83 -17.49
C PRO A 185 11.60 25.90 -18.57
N ILE A 186 11.38 24.60 -18.36
CA ILE A 186 11.77 23.55 -19.31
C ILE A 186 11.16 23.81 -20.68
N ARG A 187 12.02 23.92 -21.69
CA ARG A 187 11.59 24.02 -23.08
C ARG A 187 11.07 22.68 -23.58
N ASN A 188 10.00 22.74 -24.37
CA ASN A 188 9.27 21.57 -24.86
C ASN A 188 8.70 20.70 -23.73
N ALA A 189 8.14 21.32 -22.68
CA ALA A 189 7.50 20.63 -21.55
C ALA A 189 6.45 19.59 -21.99
N ALA A 190 5.79 19.76 -23.13
CA ALA A 190 4.87 18.78 -23.70
C ALA A 190 5.54 17.40 -23.92
N LYS A 191 6.81 17.36 -24.35
CA LYS A 191 7.56 16.11 -24.50
C LYS A 191 7.84 15.45 -23.14
N LEU A 192 8.13 16.25 -22.11
CA LEU A 192 8.29 15.75 -20.75
C LEU A 192 6.98 15.16 -20.22
N VAL A 193 5.86 15.86 -20.39
CA VAL A 193 4.52 15.37 -19.98
C VAL A 193 4.18 14.05 -20.66
N ASN A 194 4.43 13.93 -21.97
CA ASN A 194 4.21 12.66 -22.68
C ASN A 194 5.06 11.51 -22.13
N LEU A 195 6.30 11.78 -21.71
CA LEU A 195 7.14 10.77 -21.05
C LEU A 195 6.66 10.44 -19.63
N ILE A 196 6.17 11.43 -18.89
CA ILE A 196 5.58 11.25 -17.56
C ILE A 196 4.43 10.25 -17.62
N ASP A 197 3.48 10.48 -18.53
CA ASP A 197 2.31 9.61 -18.70
C ASP A 197 2.71 8.23 -19.23
N LYS A 198 3.57 8.18 -20.25
CA LYS A 198 4.02 6.92 -20.87
C LYS A 198 4.77 6.01 -19.90
N TYR A 199 5.51 6.56 -18.95
CA TYR A 199 6.42 5.79 -18.08
C TYR A 199 6.05 5.84 -16.59
N ASN A 200 4.78 6.07 -16.25
CA ASN A 200 4.29 6.01 -14.86
C ASN A 200 5.15 6.84 -13.88
N VAL A 201 5.51 8.05 -14.29
CA VAL A 201 6.22 8.99 -13.42
C VAL A 201 5.20 9.62 -12.48
N ILE A 202 5.38 9.40 -11.18
CA ILE A 202 4.42 9.83 -10.16
C ILE A 202 4.80 11.15 -9.51
N GLY A 203 6.05 11.59 -9.68
CA GLY A 203 6.50 12.89 -9.20
C GLY A 203 7.72 13.45 -9.93
N VAL A 204 7.81 14.77 -9.94
CA VAL A 204 8.98 15.56 -10.37
C VAL A 204 9.35 16.50 -9.23
N LEU A 205 10.52 16.30 -8.63
CA LEU A 205 11.10 17.19 -7.62
C LEU A 205 11.95 18.24 -8.34
N HIS A 206 11.71 19.52 -8.06
CA HIS A 206 12.46 20.61 -8.68
C HIS A 206 12.84 21.73 -7.71
N GLY A 207 13.79 22.57 -8.13
CA GLY A 207 14.19 23.81 -7.46
C GLY A 207 13.81 25.03 -8.30
N HIS A 208 14.71 26.02 -8.34
CA HIS A 208 14.69 27.25 -9.15
C HIS A 208 13.59 28.24 -8.79
N ILE A 209 12.34 27.79 -8.75
CA ILE A 209 11.23 28.62 -8.30
C ILE A 209 11.18 28.53 -6.78
N HIS A 210 11.39 29.65 -6.11
CA HIS A 210 11.39 29.77 -4.65
C HIS A 210 10.00 29.57 -4.01
N GLY A 211 9.11 28.79 -4.65
CA GLY A 211 7.76 28.49 -4.21
C GLY A 211 7.64 27.09 -3.60
N ARG A 212 6.56 26.88 -2.86
CA ARG A 212 6.24 25.63 -2.14
C ARG A 212 4.99 24.94 -2.66
N GLU A 213 4.49 25.32 -3.83
CA GLU A 213 3.25 24.76 -4.39
C GLU A 213 3.49 23.37 -4.99
N ILE A 214 2.45 22.51 -4.90
CA ILE A 214 2.40 21.22 -5.59
C ILE A 214 1.37 21.32 -6.71
N LEU A 215 1.82 21.10 -7.95
CA LEU A 215 0.96 21.05 -9.13
C LEU A 215 0.77 19.60 -9.59
N THR A 216 -0.36 19.28 -10.19
CA THR A 216 -0.60 17.97 -10.82
C THR A 216 -0.59 18.09 -12.34
N LEU A 217 0.16 17.20 -13.01
CA LEU A 217 0.29 17.16 -14.46
C LEU A 217 0.05 15.75 -15.01
N GLY A 218 -0.51 15.68 -16.23
CA GLY A 218 -0.72 14.42 -16.95
C GLY A 218 -1.96 13.63 -16.52
N GLU A 219 -2.23 12.55 -17.24
CA GLU A 219 -3.33 11.62 -16.97
C GLU A 219 -3.13 10.88 -15.65
N GLN A 220 -1.87 10.60 -15.29
CA GLN A 220 -1.48 9.92 -14.05
C GLN A 220 -1.40 10.85 -12.84
N GLN A 221 -1.78 12.13 -12.97
CA GLN A 221 -1.75 13.12 -11.89
C GLN A 221 -0.37 13.21 -11.21
N CYS A 222 0.70 13.20 -12.00
CA CYS A 222 2.07 13.33 -11.53
C CYS A 222 2.25 14.62 -10.73
N LYS A 223 2.85 14.52 -9.54
CA LYS A 223 3.07 15.67 -8.66
C LYS A 223 4.34 16.42 -9.04
N ILE A 224 4.22 17.70 -9.30
CA ILE A 224 5.35 18.60 -9.50
C ILE A 224 5.59 19.31 -8.17
N VAL A 225 6.68 18.95 -7.50
CA VAL A 225 6.98 19.37 -6.13
C VAL A 225 8.20 20.32 -6.16
N GLY A 226 7.93 21.61 -5.99
CA GLY A 226 8.96 22.61 -5.79
C GLY A 226 9.50 22.56 -4.36
N THR A 227 10.80 22.83 -4.22
CA THR A 227 11.36 23.32 -2.96
C THR A 227 11.75 24.77 -3.17
N GLY A 228 11.51 25.63 -2.18
CA GLY A 228 12.11 26.95 -2.23
C GLY A 228 13.61 26.88 -1.94
N ALA A 229 14.25 28.04 -1.93
CA ALA A 229 15.67 28.12 -1.67
C ALA A 229 16.02 27.62 -0.26
N LEU A 230 16.99 26.73 -0.19
CA LEU A 230 17.53 26.24 1.07
C LEU A 230 18.12 27.38 1.88
N LEU A 231 18.80 28.31 1.20
CA LEU A 231 19.46 29.44 1.82
C LEU A 231 18.93 30.73 1.18
N SER A 232 17.92 31.33 1.80
CA SER A 232 17.35 32.58 1.31
C SER A 232 18.29 33.76 1.57
N ARG A 233 18.59 34.52 0.52
CA ARG A 233 19.52 35.66 0.54
C ARG A 233 18.81 36.94 0.11
N GLY A 234 19.12 38.04 0.81
CA GLY A 234 18.70 39.41 0.44
C GLY A 234 17.20 39.71 0.49
N ASN A 235 16.35 38.76 0.88
CA ASN A 235 14.90 38.91 0.85
C ASN A 235 14.29 38.79 2.24
N PRO A 236 13.79 39.88 2.84
CA PRO A 236 13.22 39.85 4.19
C PRO A 236 11.92 39.05 4.32
N ASN A 237 11.28 38.69 3.19
CA ASN A 237 10.01 37.95 3.16
C ASN A 237 10.12 36.56 2.51
N VAL A 238 11.31 36.15 2.07
CA VAL A 238 11.56 34.80 1.54
C VAL A 238 12.41 34.09 2.56
N ASN A 239 11.94 32.93 3.00
CA ASN A 239 12.57 32.18 4.08
C ASN A 239 13.30 30.96 3.54
N SER A 240 14.43 30.66 4.15
CA SER A 240 15.16 29.41 3.92
C SER A 240 14.24 28.22 4.16
N GLN A 241 14.18 27.29 3.22
CA GLN A 241 13.25 26.16 3.30
C GLN A 241 13.75 24.92 2.58
N PHE A 242 13.28 23.76 3.03
CA PHE A 242 13.50 22.47 2.39
C PHE A 242 12.25 21.60 2.54
N ASN A 243 12.18 20.48 1.82
CA ASN A 243 11.09 19.52 2.03
C ASN A 243 11.59 18.22 2.70
N ILE A 244 10.78 17.69 3.62
CA ILE A 244 10.88 16.30 4.10
C ILE A 244 9.76 15.51 3.43
N ILE A 245 10.13 14.53 2.62
CA ILE A 245 9.18 13.75 1.82
C ILE A 245 9.27 12.30 2.24
N GLU A 246 8.16 11.74 2.73
CA GLU A 246 8.05 10.32 3.01
C GLU A 246 7.53 9.59 1.77
N ILE A 247 8.29 8.59 1.32
CA ILE A 247 7.87 7.69 0.25
C ILE A 247 7.98 6.22 0.64
N LYS A 248 7.09 5.43 0.04
CA LYS A 248 7.14 3.98 0.10
C LYS A 248 6.73 3.42 -1.26
N LYS A 249 7.60 2.65 -1.92
CA LYS A 249 7.36 2.08 -3.27
C LYS A 249 6.97 3.15 -4.31
N ASN A 250 7.66 4.29 -4.28
CA ASN A 250 7.32 5.49 -5.07
C ASN A 250 5.84 5.90 -4.91
N ILE A 251 5.30 5.89 -3.70
CA ILE A 251 4.04 6.55 -3.35
C ILE A 251 4.36 7.63 -2.32
N PHE A 252 3.96 8.87 -2.61
CA PHE A 252 4.08 9.98 -1.66
C PHE A 252 3.11 9.78 -0.50
N LEU A 253 3.64 9.46 0.68
CA LEU A 253 2.87 9.32 1.92
C LEU A 253 2.64 10.67 2.57
N LYS A 254 3.72 11.47 2.65
CA LYS A 254 3.72 12.78 3.27
C LYS A 254 4.72 13.70 2.58
N ILE A 255 4.37 14.97 2.42
CA ILE A 255 5.29 16.02 1.95
C ILE A 255 5.17 17.17 2.94
N LEU A 256 6.22 17.39 3.71
CA LEU A 256 6.36 18.52 4.63
C LEU A 256 7.25 19.57 3.98
N ASN A 257 6.78 20.81 3.91
CA ASN A 257 7.64 21.96 3.66
C ASN A 257 8.06 22.55 5.00
N CYS A 258 9.37 22.65 5.20
CA CYS A 258 9.98 23.12 6.43
C CYS A 258 10.58 24.49 6.15
N ARG A 259 9.88 25.56 6.57
CA ARG A 259 10.27 26.94 6.33
C ARG A 259 10.80 27.57 7.60
N TYR A 260 11.97 28.19 7.52
CA TYR A 260 12.63 28.79 8.68
C TYR A 260 12.37 30.29 8.78
N HIS A 261 11.78 30.70 9.89
CA HIS A 261 11.52 32.08 10.27
C HIS A 261 12.56 32.56 11.29
N ALA A 262 13.48 33.42 10.86
CA ALA A 262 14.52 33.95 11.74
C ALA A 262 13.97 34.78 12.92
N ASP A 263 12.77 35.34 12.78
CA ASP A 263 12.03 36.08 13.80
C ASP A 263 11.04 35.22 14.60
N GLY A 264 10.97 33.91 14.35
CA GLY A 264 10.06 32.96 15.02
C GLY A 264 10.41 32.64 16.48
N GLY A 265 11.50 33.18 17.03
CA GLY A 265 11.89 32.97 18.42
C GLY A 265 12.31 31.53 18.72
N ASN A 266 11.69 30.90 19.73
CA ASN A 266 12.02 29.53 20.16
C ASN A 266 11.44 28.43 19.24
N GLU A 267 10.49 28.78 18.36
CA GLU A 267 9.90 27.87 17.38
C GLU A 267 10.07 28.46 15.97
N PRO A 268 11.31 28.46 15.43
CA PRO A 268 11.59 29.13 14.17
C PRO A 268 11.08 28.35 12.95
N TRP A 269 10.53 27.14 13.11
CA TRP A 269 10.08 26.30 12.02
C TRP A 269 8.57 26.42 11.79
N ASP A 270 8.20 26.89 10.61
CA ASP A 270 6.86 26.75 10.06
C ASP A 270 6.82 25.49 9.19
N VAL A 271 6.15 24.44 9.68
CA VAL A 271 6.07 23.13 9.02
C VAL A 271 4.66 22.92 8.48
N GLU A 272 4.54 22.96 7.15
CA GLU A 272 3.27 22.79 6.45
C GLU A 272 3.23 21.43 5.73
N GLU A 273 2.14 20.68 5.90
CA GLU A 273 1.89 19.49 5.09
C GLU A 273 1.28 19.89 3.75
N LEU A 274 2.10 19.89 2.69
CA LEU A 274 1.69 20.33 1.35
C LEU A 274 0.78 19.32 0.64
N ASN A 275 0.77 18.07 1.10
CA ASN A 275 0.05 16.99 0.45
C ASN A 275 -0.64 16.08 1.47
N HIS A 276 -1.97 16.10 1.47
CA HIS A 276 -2.74 14.97 1.96
C HIS A 276 -2.61 13.84 0.95
N SER A 277 -1.95 12.74 1.31
CA SER A 277 -1.90 11.56 0.45
C SER A 277 -3.31 11.02 0.22
N ASN A 278 -3.93 11.41 -0.88
CA ASN A 278 -5.02 10.64 -1.46
C ASN A 278 -4.37 9.39 -2.06
N ILE A 279 -4.13 8.38 -1.21
CA ILE A 279 -3.92 7.01 -1.70
C ILE A 279 -5.02 6.77 -2.71
N GLN A 280 -4.62 6.44 -3.94
CA GLN A 280 -5.54 6.16 -5.03
C GLN A 280 -6.58 5.15 -4.53
N ASN A 281 -7.85 5.55 -4.57
CA ASN A 281 -8.96 4.69 -4.21
C ASN A 281 -9.74 4.22 -5.45
N ILE A 282 -9.36 4.67 -6.65
CA ILE A 282 -9.96 4.25 -7.92
C ILE A 282 -8.90 3.51 -8.74
N PHE A 283 -9.13 2.23 -9.01
CA PHE A 283 -8.25 1.34 -9.77
C PHE A 283 -8.98 0.90 -11.04
N MET A 284 -8.37 1.06 -12.21
CA MET A 284 -9.05 0.83 -13.49
C MET A 284 -8.12 0.16 -14.50
N GLY A 285 -8.64 -0.79 -15.27
CA GLY A 285 -7.90 -1.45 -16.33
C GLY A 285 -8.78 -2.39 -17.16
N ASP A 286 -8.16 -3.22 -17.99
CA ASP A 286 -8.84 -4.22 -18.84
C ASP A 286 -8.59 -5.68 -18.38
N ARG A 287 -7.76 -5.87 -17.35
CA ARG A 287 -7.41 -7.15 -16.71
C ARG A 287 -7.54 -7.03 -15.19
N PHE A 288 -8.21 -8.00 -14.57
CA PHE A 288 -8.30 -8.09 -13.12
C PHE A 288 -6.92 -8.26 -12.49
N SER A 289 -6.06 -9.11 -13.06
CA SER A 289 -4.74 -9.43 -12.48
C SER A 289 -3.87 -8.20 -12.26
N GLU A 290 -3.84 -7.27 -13.23
CA GLU A 290 -3.08 -6.02 -13.18
C GLU A 290 -3.69 -5.04 -12.17
N VAL A 291 -5.00 -4.80 -12.27
CA VAL A 291 -5.73 -3.86 -11.38
C VAL A 291 -5.75 -4.36 -9.92
N TYR A 292 -5.82 -5.67 -9.71
CA TYR A 292 -5.66 -6.29 -8.40
C TYR A 292 -4.26 -6.04 -7.83
N GLY A 293 -3.21 -6.19 -8.65
CA GLY A 293 -1.83 -5.88 -8.27
C GLY A 293 -1.67 -4.43 -7.80
N GLU A 294 -2.26 -3.47 -8.50
CA GLU A 294 -2.27 -2.06 -8.10
C GLU A 294 -2.95 -1.84 -6.75
N LEU A 295 -4.13 -2.43 -6.53
CA LEU A 295 -4.85 -2.35 -5.26
C LEU A 295 -4.03 -2.94 -4.10
N ILE A 296 -3.43 -4.12 -4.29
CA ILE A 296 -2.62 -4.75 -3.25
C ILE A 296 -1.36 -3.94 -2.94
N ASN A 297 -0.75 -3.31 -3.96
CA ASN A 297 0.36 -2.40 -3.76
C ASN A 297 -0.04 -1.18 -2.95
N ALA A 298 -1.17 -0.54 -3.28
CA ALA A 298 -1.71 0.58 -2.51
C ALA A 298 -2.00 0.17 -1.05
N LEU A 299 -2.63 -0.98 -0.83
CA LEU A 299 -2.92 -1.52 0.50
C LEU A 299 -1.67 -1.92 1.29
N SER A 300 -0.54 -2.23 0.63
CA SER A 300 0.74 -2.48 1.30
C SER A 300 1.41 -1.21 1.81
N VAL A 301 0.97 -0.05 1.31
CA VAL A 301 1.47 1.27 1.70
C VAL A 301 0.54 1.91 2.72
N SER A 302 -0.78 1.80 2.53
CA SER A 302 -1.77 2.28 3.50
C SER A 302 -3.02 1.42 3.51
N THR A 303 -3.45 1.04 4.71
CA THR A 303 -4.69 0.29 4.96
C THR A 303 -5.35 0.85 6.22
N PRO A 304 -6.68 1.06 6.24
CA PRO A 304 -7.64 0.79 5.17
C PRO A 304 -7.71 1.89 4.09
N ILE A 305 -8.18 1.52 2.89
CA ILE A 305 -8.59 2.47 1.84
C ILE A 305 -10.10 2.67 1.91
N TYR A 306 -10.55 3.93 1.97
CA TYR A 306 -11.97 4.28 1.98
C TYR A 306 -12.49 4.62 0.59
N ASN A 307 -13.76 4.30 0.34
CA ASN A 307 -14.47 4.52 -0.92
C ASN A 307 -13.72 3.94 -2.13
N MET A 308 -13.19 2.72 -1.97
CA MET A 308 -12.47 2.04 -3.05
C MET A 308 -13.41 1.71 -4.20
N ARG A 309 -12.93 1.87 -5.43
CA ARG A 309 -13.57 1.48 -6.67
C ARG A 309 -12.57 0.78 -7.58
N MET A 310 -12.90 -0.41 -8.03
CA MET A 310 -12.17 -1.19 -9.02
C MET A 310 -13.04 -1.30 -10.28
N GLU A 311 -12.51 -0.94 -11.44
CA GLU A 311 -13.18 -1.10 -12.74
C GLU A 311 -12.37 -1.96 -13.70
N ILE A 312 -13.03 -2.94 -14.31
CA ILE A 312 -12.46 -3.80 -15.34
C ILE A 312 -13.36 -3.68 -16.57
N ASN A 313 -12.81 -3.14 -17.65
CA ASN A 313 -13.50 -3.00 -18.94
C ASN A 313 -12.81 -3.88 -19.98
N SER A 314 -13.43 -4.98 -20.38
CA SER A 314 -12.76 -5.97 -21.23
C SER A 314 -13.75 -6.70 -22.13
N ALA A 315 -13.26 -7.25 -23.24
CA ALA A 315 -13.98 -8.30 -23.96
C ALA A 315 -14.20 -9.48 -23.02
N TYR A 316 -15.37 -10.11 -23.07
CA TYR A 316 -15.72 -11.21 -22.15
C TYR A 316 -14.69 -12.33 -22.19
N GLU A 317 -14.23 -12.73 -23.37
CA GLU A 317 -13.26 -13.81 -23.54
C GLU A 317 -11.89 -13.45 -22.91
N ASN A 318 -11.51 -12.17 -22.96
CA ASN A 318 -10.28 -11.69 -22.32
C ASN A 318 -10.41 -11.68 -20.80
N PHE A 319 -11.55 -11.21 -20.27
CA PHE A 319 -11.86 -11.25 -18.85
C PHE A 319 -11.83 -12.68 -18.30
N GLU A 320 -12.50 -13.62 -18.97
CA GLU A 320 -12.52 -15.03 -18.57
C GLU A 320 -11.11 -15.65 -18.61
N ARG A 321 -10.35 -15.39 -19.67
CA ARG A 321 -8.98 -15.89 -19.81
C ARG A 321 -8.04 -15.32 -18.73
N ASP A 322 -8.14 -14.04 -18.42
CA ASP A 322 -7.34 -13.39 -17.37
C ASP A 322 -7.59 -14.04 -16.01
N LEU A 323 -8.85 -14.20 -15.60
CA LEU A 323 -9.19 -14.88 -14.34
C LEU A 323 -8.73 -16.34 -14.32
N ASN A 324 -8.95 -17.09 -15.41
CA ASN A 324 -8.52 -18.49 -15.49
C ASN A 324 -7.00 -18.62 -15.38
N THR A 325 -6.24 -17.68 -15.94
CA THR A 325 -4.78 -17.65 -15.86
C THR A 325 -4.32 -17.28 -14.45
N PHE A 326 -4.91 -16.24 -13.87
CA PHE A 326 -4.59 -15.74 -12.54
C PHE A 326 -4.83 -16.81 -11.46
N PHE A 327 -5.96 -17.52 -11.53
CA PHE A 327 -6.32 -18.56 -10.56
C PHE A 327 -5.85 -19.97 -10.91
N HIS A 328 -5.12 -20.18 -12.03
CA HIS A 328 -4.71 -21.53 -12.46
C HIS A 328 -3.90 -22.28 -11.40
N THR A 329 -3.01 -21.57 -10.71
CA THR A 329 -2.13 -22.12 -9.67
C THR A 329 -2.43 -21.55 -8.28
N GLU A 330 -3.44 -20.69 -8.17
CA GLU A 330 -3.74 -19.98 -6.93
C GLU A 330 -4.90 -20.64 -6.19
N CYS A 331 -4.67 -21.01 -4.94
CA CYS A 331 -5.70 -21.55 -4.05
C CYS A 331 -5.59 -20.92 -2.67
N LEU A 332 -6.72 -20.88 -1.97
CA LEU A 332 -6.75 -20.50 -0.56
C LEU A 332 -6.33 -21.72 0.28
N LYS A 333 -5.18 -21.64 0.94
CA LYS A 333 -4.69 -22.68 1.86
C LYS A 333 -5.03 -22.32 3.30
N ILE A 334 -5.65 -23.26 4.02
CA ILE A 334 -5.91 -23.18 5.46
C ILE A 334 -5.58 -24.56 6.05
N GLY A 335 -4.54 -24.63 6.88
CA GLY A 335 -3.99 -25.90 7.34
C GLY A 335 -3.59 -26.79 6.16
N ASN A 336 -4.08 -28.03 6.15
CA ASN A 336 -3.84 -28.98 5.06
C ASN A 336 -4.92 -28.95 3.96
N THR A 337 -5.86 -28.01 4.01
CA THR A 337 -6.96 -27.91 3.04
C THR A 337 -6.68 -26.81 2.02
N GLU A 338 -6.82 -27.16 0.75
CA GLU A 338 -6.74 -26.22 -0.37
C GLU A 338 -8.12 -25.96 -0.95
N TRP A 339 -8.48 -24.68 -1.05
CA TRP A 339 -9.76 -24.24 -1.58
C TRP A 339 -9.57 -23.53 -2.91
N ASP A 340 -10.20 -24.08 -3.94
CA ASP A 340 -10.29 -23.48 -5.27
C ASP A 340 -11.23 -22.26 -5.26
N TYR A 341 -10.75 -21.11 -5.75
CA TYR A 341 -11.51 -19.86 -5.75
C TYR A 341 -12.81 -19.94 -6.56
N PRO A 342 -12.83 -20.48 -7.80
CA PRO A 342 -14.07 -20.75 -8.52
C PRO A 342 -15.07 -21.66 -7.78
N LYS A 343 -14.61 -22.67 -7.05
CA LYS A 343 -15.46 -23.52 -6.21
C LYS A 343 -16.03 -22.75 -5.01
N LEU A 344 -15.21 -21.95 -4.34
CA LEU A 344 -15.67 -21.07 -3.25
C LEU A 344 -16.74 -20.09 -3.75
N ALA A 345 -16.57 -19.50 -4.93
CA ALA A 345 -17.57 -18.61 -5.52
C ALA A 345 -18.93 -19.30 -5.71
N LYS A 346 -18.95 -20.58 -6.13
CA LYS A 346 -20.19 -21.36 -6.24
C LYS A 346 -20.84 -21.59 -4.86
N MET A 347 -20.04 -21.87 -3.83
CA MET A 347 -20.53 -22.01 -2.45
C MET A 347 -21.15 -20.70 -1.95
N TRP A 348 -20.49 -19.57 -2.24
CA TRP A 348 -20.97 -18.24 -1.90
C TRP A 348 -22.28 -17.86 -2.61
N GLN A 349 -22.49 -18.35 -3.83
CA GLN A 349 -23.69 -18.11 -4.64
C GLN A 349 -24.78 -19.19 -4.51
N ALA A 350 -24.60 -20.21 -3.66
CA ALA A 350 -25.59 -21.28 -3.46
C ALA A 350 -26.88 -20.77 -2.81
N GLU A 351 -28.03 -21.37 -3.13
CA GLU A 351 -29.32 -20.97 -2.53
C GLU A 351 -29.44 -21.30 -1.04
N VAL A 352 -28.70 -22.31 -0.58
CA VAL A 352 -28.65 -22.75 0.82
C VAL A 352 -27.23 -22.57 1.31
N VAL A 353 -27.08 -22.09 2.55
CA VAL A 353 -25.78 -21.91 3.17
C VAL A 353 -25.05 -23.27 3.25
N PRO A 354 -23.90 -23.44 2.59
CA PRO A 354 -23.10 -24.64 2.70
C PRO A 354 -22.64 -24.89 4.14
N GLU A 355 -22.44 -26.15 4.51
CA GLU A 355 -22.08 -26.52 5.89
C GLU A 355 -20.78 -25.83 6.34
N GLU A 356 -19.84 -25.64 5.42
CA GLU A 356 -18.52 -25.07 5.64
C GLU A 356 -18.53 -23.55 5.84
N LEU A 357 -19.62 -22.86 5.50
CA LEU A 357 -19.73 -21.39 5.61
C LEU A 357 -20.65 -20.98 6.75
N TYR A 358 -20.33 -19.85 7.41
CA TYR A 358 -21.23 -19.25 8.40
C TYR A 358 -22.50 -18.67 7.76
N PHE A 359 -22.36 -18.07 6.59
CA PHE A 359 -23.43 -17.57 5.73
C PHE A 359 -22.91 -17.51 4.29
N ASN A 360 -23.77 -17.28 3.32
CA ASN A 360 -23.38 -17.05 1.94
C ASN A 360 -24.25 -15.95 1.29
N HIS A 361 -23.90 -15.47 0.10
CA HIS A 361 -24.67 -14.41 -0.58
C HIS A 361 -25.94 -14.96 -1.26
N GLY A 362 -25.84 -16.13 -1.90
CA GLY A 362 -26.94 -16.70 -2.70
C GLY A 362 -28.22 -16.96 -1.89
N SER A 363 -28.12 -17.30 -0.60
CA SER A 363 -29.29 -17.49 0.26
C SER A 363 -30.11 -16.22 0.47
N TYR A 364 -29.53 -15.02 0.31
CA TYR A 364 -30.24 -13.75 0.38
C TYR A 364 -30.90 -13.37 -0.94
N PHE A 365 -30.52 -14.00 -2.06
CA PHE A 365 -31.04 -13.69 -3.39
C PHE A 365 -32.29 -14.50 -3.76
N LYS A 366 -32.82 -15.28 -2.82
CA LYS A 366 -34.04 -16.07 -3.00
C LYS A 366 -35.21 -15.40 -2.31
N VAL A 367 -36.28 -15.12 -3.06
CA VAL A 367 -37.54 -14.59 -2.52
C VAL A 367 -38.68 -15.52 -2.94
N GLY A 368 -39.20 -16.28 -1.98
CA GLY A 368 -40.16 -17.36 -2.27
C GLY A 368 -39.53 -18.42 -3.19
N GLU A 369 -40.19 -18.68 -4.33
CA GLU A 369 -39.72 -19.63 -5.34
C GLU A 369 -38.78 -19.02 -6.39
N GLN A 370 -38.65 -17.68 -6.44
CA GLN A 370 -37.85 -17.03 -7.47
C GLN A 370 -36.37 -16.96 -7.04
N ASN A 371 -35.49 -17.54 -7.87
CA ASN A 371 -34.04 -17.41 -7.72
C ASN A 371 -33.55 -16.07 -8.33
N GLY A 372 -32.64 -15.38 -7.64
CA GLY A 372 -32.04 -14.13 -8.09
C GLY A 372 -31.43 -14.18 -9.50
N ILE A 373 -30.75 -15.26 -9.90
CA ILE A 373 -30.17 -15.35 -11.24
C ILE A 373 -31.25 -15.44 -12.33
N GLU A 374 -32.37 -16.11 -12.04
CA GLU A 374 -33.50 -16.19 -12.95
C GLU A 374 -34.13 -14.81 -13.13
N TYR A 375 -34.36 -14.09 -12.02
CA TYR A 375 -34.81 -12.71 -12.04
C TYR A 375 -33.91 -11.80 -12.89
N VAL A 376 -32.58 -11.91 -12.73
CA VAL A 376 -31.61 -11.11 -13.51
C VAL A 376 -31.72 -11.41 -15.00
N VAL A 377 -31.73 -12.70 -15.38
CA VAL A 377 -31.80 -13.13 -16.78
C VAL A 377 -33.10 -12.70 -17.45
N GLU A 378 -34.24 -12.93 -16.80
CA GLU A 378 -35.54 -12.51 -17.31
C GLU A 378 -35.63 -10.99 -17.47
N SER A 379 -35.09 -10.25 -16.48
CA SER A 379 -35.09 -8.80 -16.51
C SER A 379 -34.18 -8.23 -17.60
N LEU A 380 -32.99 -8.82 -17.81
CA LEU A 380 -32.08 -8.42 -18.89
C LEU A 380 -32.67 -8.69 -20.28
N LYS A 381 -33.40 -9.80 -20.45
CA LYS A 381 -34.11 -10.10 -21.71
C LYS A 381 -35.27 -9.15 -21.97
N ARG A 382 -36.03 -8.80 -20.93
CA ARG A 382 -37.22 -7.96 -21.05
C ARG A 382 -36.90 -6.47 -21.17
N LYS A 383 -35.99 -5.96 -20.33
CA LYS A 383 -35.62 -4.54 -20.26
C LYS A 383 -34.14 -4.40 -19.84
N PRO A 384 -33.18 -4.60 -20.77
CA PRO A 384 -31.74 -4.62 -20.48
C PRO A 384 -31.21 -3.33 -19.86
N THR A 385 -31.83 -2.20 -20.17
CA THR A 385 -31.48 -0.86 -19.66
C THR A 385 -32.19 -0.50 -18.34
N SER A 386 -32.80 -1.47 -17.67
CA SER A 386 -33.51 -1.23 -16.41
C SER A 386 -32.54 -0.95 -15.27
N ASN A 387 -32.68 0.19 -14.61
CA ASN A 387 -31.95 0.54 -13.38
C ASN A 387 -32.40 -0.26 -12.13
N ARG A 388 -33.23 -1.29 -12.30
CA ARG A 388 -33.85 -2.07 -11.21
C ARG A 388 -33.39 -3.53 -11.16
N ILE A 389 -32.43 -3.93 -11.99
CA ILE A 389 -31.92 -5.30 -11.99
C ILE A 389 -30.85 -5.38 -10.89
N VAL A 390 -31.29 -5.60 -9.66
CA VAL A 390 -30.44 -5.59 -8.46
C VAL A 390 -30.74 -6.79 -7.58
N LEU A 391 -29.67 -7.39 -7.05
CA LEU A 391 -29.68 -8.45 -6.05
C LEU A 391 -29.20 -7.86 -4.72
N PRO A 392 -30.10 -7.34 -3.86
CA PRO A 392 -29.74 -6.86 -2.53
C PRO A 392 -29.57 -8.03 -1.56
N THR A 393 -28.69 -7.88 -0.56
CA THR A 393 -28.49 -8.88 0.49
C THR A 393 -29.28 -8.58 1.76
N TYR A 394 -29.66 -7.34 2.01
CA TYR A 394 -30.38 -6.96 3.23
C TYR A 394 -31.20 -5.68 3.05
N ASN A 395 -32.17 -5.47 3.94
CA ASN A 395 -32.96 -4.25 4.09
C ASN A 395 -32.77 -3.63 5.50
N MET A 396 -33.49 -2.56 5.80
CA MET A 396 -33.39 -1.87 7.11
C MET A 396 -33.78 -2.76 8.30
N GLU A 397 -34.73 -3.68 8.11
CA GLU A 397 -35.12 -4.64 9.15
C GLU A 397 -33.96 -5.58 9.48
N ASN A 398 -33.30 -6.13 8.45
CA ASN A 398 -32.12 -6.97 8.65
C ASN A 398 -30.98 -6.21 9.33
N VAL A 399 -30.77 -4.93 8.99
CA VAL A 399 -29.77 -4.08 9.66
C VAL A 399 -30.09 -3.94 11.13
N ASN A 400 -31.33 -3.59 11.50
CA ASN A 400 -31.75 -3.48 12.89
C ASN A 400 -31.59 -4.80 13.64
N GLN A 401 -31.97 -5.93 13.03
CA GLN A 401 -31.83 -7.26 13.62
C GLN A 401 -30.37 -7.71 13.78
N SER A 402 -29.44 -7.14 13.01
CA SER A 402 -28.01 -7.43 13.13
C SER A 402 -27.33 -6.70 14.28
N LEU A 403 -27.95 -5.65 14.84
CA LEU A 403 -27.41 -4.89 15.98
C LEU A 403 -27.38 -5.70 17.28
N ASP A 404 -28.15 -6.79 17.37
CA ASP A 404 -28.21 -7.68 18.53
C ASP A 404 -27.21 -8.84 18.45
N ASP A 405 -26.24 -8.81 17.52
CA ASP A 405 -25.19 -9.82 17.25
C ASP A 405 -25.68 -11.26 16.96
N LYS A 406 -27.00 -11.48 16.89
CA LYS A 406 -27.60 -12.80 16.59
C LYS A 406 -27.62 -13.12 15.09
N ASN A 407 -27.61 -12.09 14.24
CA ASN A 407 -27.70 -12.21 12.79
C ASN A 407 -26.52 -11.52 12.12
N TYR A 408 -25.80 -12.25 11.28
CA TYR A 408 -24.70 -11.67 10.51
C TYR A 408 -25.25 -10.79 9.39
N LEU A 409 -24.76 -9.55 9.32
CA LEU A 409 -25.01 -8.67 8.18
C LEU A 409 -23.90 -8.91 7.14
N PRO A 410 -24.20 -9.41 5.94
CA PRO A 410 -23.20 -9.57 4.89
C PRO A 410 -22.50 -8.25 4.57
N SER A 411 -21.21 -8.30 4.22
CA SER A 411 -20.50 -7.09 3.80
C SER A 411 -20.91 -6.64 2.40
N LEU A 412 -21.30 -7.59 1.53
CA LEU A 412 -21.96 -7.31 0.26
C LEU A 412 -23.31 -6.64 0.53
N VAL A 413 -23.55 -5.48 -0.11
CA VAL A 413 -24.82 -4.74 -0.06
C VAL A 413 -25.73 -5.17 -1.21
N SER A 414 -25.17 -5.17 -2.42
CA SER A 414 -25.90 -5.51 -3.63
C SER A 414 -24.99 -5.88 -4.79
N ILE A 415 -25.54 -6.62 -5.73
CA ILE A 415 -25.00 -6.78 -7.08
C ILE A 415 -26.04 -6.23 -8.07
N GLN A 416 -25.67 -5.20 -8.82
CA GLN A 416 -26.52 -4.59 -9.83
C GLN A 416 -26.05 -4.97 -11.22
N PHE A 417 -27.00 -5.19 -12.11
CA PHE A 417 -26.78 -5.53 -13.51
C PHE A 417 -27.40 -4.49 -14.42
N GLY A 418 -26.78 -4.30 -15.56
CA GLY A 418 -27.32 -3.53 -16.67
C GLY A 418 -26.71 -4.02 -17.97
N LYS A 419 -27.34 -3.70 -19.09
CA LYS A 419 -26.77 -3.98 -20.40
C LYS A 419 -26.97 -2.78 -21.30
N ASN A 420 -25.88 -2.28 -21.85
CA ASN A 420 -25.88 -1.22 -22.85
C ASN A 420 -25.28 -1.79 -24.13
N ASP A 421 -26.05 -1.79 -25.22
CA ASP A 421 -25.68 -2.44 -26.48
C ASP A 421 -25.15 -3.87 -26.26
N LYS A 422 -23.86 -4.10 -26.55
CA LYS A 422 -23.18 -5.39 -26.41
C LYS A 422 -22.32 -5.51 -25.15
N THR A 423 -22.44 -4.57 -24.21
CA THR A 423 -21.71 -4.58 -22.95
C THR A 423 -22.62 -4.96 -21.79
N LEU A 424 -22.27 -6.03 -21.07
CA LEU A 424 -22.87 -6.36 -19.78
C LEU A 424 -22.16 -5.57 -18.67
N ILE A 425 -22.91 -4.81 -17.89
CA ILE A 425 -22.41 -4.02 -16.76
C ILE A 425 -22.79 -4.76 -15.48
N VAL A 426 -21.80 -5.05 -14.63
CA VAL A 426 -21.99 -5.67 -13.32
C VAL A 426 -21.35 -4.79 -12.26
N HIS A 427 -22.12 -4.35 -11.28
CA HIS A 427 -21.64 -3.52 -10.18
C HIS A 427 -21.88 -4.21 -8.84
N MET A 428 -20.81 -4.64 -8.19
CA MET A 428 -20.84 -5.17 -6.83
C MET A 428 -20.52 -4.06 -5.83
N HIS A 429 -21.41 -3.84 -4.86
CA HIS A 429 -21.22 -2.82 -3.82
C HIS A 429 -21.10 -3.48 -2.44
N LEU A 430 -20.02 -3.18 -1.72
CA LEU A 430 -19.72 -3.71 -0.39
C LEU A 430 -19.56 -2.59 0.64
N ARG A 431 -19.92 -2.88 1.90
CA ARG A 431 -19.61 -2.03 3.05
C ARG A 431 -18.15 -2.17 3.48
N ALA A 432 -17.65 -3.40 3.42
CA ALA A 432 -16.32 -3.78 3.84
C ALA A 432 -15.80 -4.90 2.95
N LEU A 433 -14.52 -4.85 2.60
CA LEU A 433 -13.88 -5.84 1.75
C LEU A 433 -12.48 -6.16 2.28
N GLU A 434 -12.18 -7.45 2.38
CA GLU A 434 -10.82 -7.94 2.59
C GLU A 434 -10.21 -8.25 1.22
N ALA A 435 -9.09 -7.60 0.89
CA ALA A 435 -8.55 -7.62 -0.46
C ALA A 435 -7.70 -8.85 -0.79
N ASN A 436 -6.99 -9.44 0.18
CA ASN A 436 -5.99 -10.46 -0.07
C ASN A 436 -6.59 -11.82 -0.48
N ARG A 437 -7.72 -12.18 0.16
CA ARG A 437 -8.40 -13.48 -0.03
C ARG A 437 -9.86 -13.30 -0.44
N PHE A 438 -10.62 -12.38 0.15
CA PHE A 438 -12.07 -12.32 -0.12
C PHE A 438 -12.40 -11.70 -1.48
N LEU A 439 -11.69 -10.65 -1.89
CA LEU A 439 -11.86 -10.04 -3.22
C LEU A 439 -11.68 -11.05 -4.37
N LYS A 440 -10.76 -12.02 -4.21
CA LYS A 440 -10.55 -13.11 -5.17
C LYS A 440 -11.78 -14.02 -5.29
N ILE A 441 -12.46 -14.31 -4.17
CA ILE A 441 -13.75 -15.00 -4.18
C ILE A 441 -14.79 -14.13 -4.88
N ASN A 442 -14.88 -12.84 -4.53
CA ASN A 442 -15.89 -11.93 -5.07
C ASN A 442 -15.80 -11.75 -6.59
N ILE A 443 -14.59 -11.64 -7.17
CA ILE A 443 -14.43 -11.57 -8.63
C ILE A 443 -14.83 -12.90 -9.30
N CYS A 444 -14.56 -14.04 -8.66
CA CYS A 444 -15.02 -15.34 -9.13
C CYS A 444 -16.55 -15.49 -9.01
N GLU A 445 -17.19 -14.88 -8.01
CA GLU A 445 -18.67 -14.82 -7.91
C GLU A 445 -19.27 -14.04 -9.08
N ILE A 446 -18.65 -12.90 -9.44
CA ILE A 446 -19.05 -12.10 -10.60
C ILE A 446 -18.90 -12.92 -11.88
N GLN A 447 -17.74 -13.57 -12.09
CA GLN A 447 -17.51 -14.45 -13.24
C GLN A 447 -18.55 -15.57 -13.30
N TYR A 448 -18.85 -16.22 -12.18
CA TYR A 448 -19.87 -17.27 -12.09
C TYR A 448 -21.25 -16.74 -12.52
N LEU A 449 -21.67 -15.58 -12.01
CA LEU A 449 -22.95 -14.96 -12.37
C LEU A 449 -23.02 -14.57 -13.86
N ILE A 450 -21.96 -13.98 -14.41
CA ILE A 450 -21.85 -13.64 -15.84
C ILE A 450 -21.98 -14.91 -16.69
N ASN A 451 -21.31 -16.00 -16.32
CA ASN A 451 -21.38 -17.27 -17.03
C ASN A 451 -22.79 -17.87 -16.98
N GLN A 452 -23.49 -17.76 -15.84
CA GLN A 452 -24.89 -18.19 -15.71
C GLN A 452 -25.85 -17.36 -16.59
N ILE A 453 -25.58 -16.06 -16.75
CA ILE A 453 -26.33 -15.15 -17.63
C ILE A 453 -26.13 -15.53 -19.10
N ARG A 454 -24.87 -15.73 -19.53
CA ARG A 454 -24.52 -16.13 -20.90
C ARG A 454 -25.08 -17.51 -21.26
N ALA A 455 -24.99 -18.48 -20.34
CA ALA A 455 -25.54 -19.82 -20.51
C ALA A 455 -27.06 -19.83 -20.71
N ARG A 456 -27.77 -18.78 -20.28
CA ARG A 456 -29.21 -18.60 -20.48
C ARG A 456 -29.54 -17.67 -21.65
N TYR A 457 -28.62 -17.52 -22.61
CA TYR A 457 -28.83 -16.81 -23.88
C TYR A 457 -29.09 -15.30 -23.74
N VAL A 458 -28.35 -14.63 -22.87
CA VAL A 458 -28.23 -13.17 -22.89
C VAL A 458 -26.92 -12.84 -23.61
N GLU A 459 -27.02 -12.20 -24.78
CA GLU A 459 -25.87 -11.94 -25.66
C GLU A 459 -25.11 -10.66 -25.28
N PHE A 460 -23.79 -10.74 -25.14
CA PHE A 460 -22.88 -9.61 -24.95
C PHE A 460 -21.47 -10.01 -25.39
N ASP A 461 -20.73 -9.03 -25.91
CA ASP A 461 -19.33 -9.19 -26.36
C ASP A 461 -18.37 -8.67 -25.28
N ASP A 462 -18.77 -7.61 -24.56
CA ASP A 462 -17.94 -6.93 -23.56
C ASP A 462 -18.56 -7.04 -22.16
N VAL A 463 -17.69 -6.93 -21.15
CA VAL A 463 -18.07 -6.82 -19.74
C VAL A 463 -17.44 -5.57 -19.12
N LYS A 464 -18.25 -4.86 -18.34
CA LYS A 464 -17.82 -3.80 -17.43
C LYS A 464 -18.10 -4.25 -16.01
N VAL A 465 -17.06 -4.68 -15.31
CA VAL A 465 -17.14 -5.10 -13.90
C VAL A 465 -16.69 -3.95 -13.02
N ILE A 466 -17.55 -3.57 -12.07
CA ILE A 466 -17.26 -2.53 -11.08
C ILE A 466 -17.39 -3.17 -9.70
N ILE A 467 -16.35 -3.09 -8.89
CA ILE A 467 -16.41 -3.46 -7.47
C ILE A 467 -16.17 -2.19 -6.67
N SER A 468 -17.10 -1.83 -5.79
CA SER A 468 -16.96 -0.67 -4.91
C SER A 468 -17.10 -1.09 -3.47
N ALA A 469 -16.25 -0.57 -2.59
CA ALA A 469 -16.30 -0.85 -1.18
C ALA A 469 -16.12 0.43 -0.36
N PHE A 470 -16.98 0.66 0.63
CA PHE A 470 -16.81 1.81 1.54
C PHE A 470 -15.49 1.72 2.30
N ARG A 471 -15.08 0.51 2.71
CA ARG A 471 -13.80 0.25 3.36
C ARG A 471 -13.14 -1.00 2.80
N VAL A 472 -11.86 -0.90 2.42
CA VAL A 472 -11.04 -2.03 2.00
C VAL A 472 -9.84 -2.14 2.92
N GLN A 473 -9.56 -3.35 3.36
CA GLN A 473 -8.39 -3.63 4.19
C GLN A 473 -7.67 -4.88 3.70
N ARG A 474 -6.41 -5.00 4.09
CA ARG A 474 -5.63 -6.22 3.94
C ARG A 474 -5.50 -6.88 5.30
N LYS A 475 -6.04 -8.10 5.45
CA LYS A 475 -5.85 -8.91 6.67
C LYS A 475 -5.16 -10.21 6.30
N GLU A 476 -3.98 -10.43 6.85
CA GLU A 476 -3.28 -11.70 6.67
C GLU A 476 -4.09 -12.84 7.28
N LYS A 477 -4.00 -14.03 6.68
CA LYS A 477 -4.71 -15.22 7.14
C LYS A 477 -6.25 -15.11 7.24
N PHE A 478 -6.89 -14.11 6.63
CA PHE A 478 -8.35 -13.97 6.66
C PHE A 478 -9.05 -15.27 6.21
N ASN A 479 -9.97 -15.80 7.03
CA ASN A 479 -10.57 -17.12 6.80
C ASN A 479 -11.70 -17.13 5.76
N CYS A 480 -12.13 -15.96 5.27
CA CYS A 480 -13.25 -15.85 4.32
C CYS A 480 -14.55 -16.48 4.84
N PHE A 481 -14.80 -16.40 6.15
CA PHE A 481 -15.99 -16.96 6.82
C PHE A 481 -16.16 -18.49 6.67
N LEU A 482 -15.08 -19.20 6.34
CA LEU A 482 -15.03 -20.65 6.46
C LEU A 482 -14.98 -21.03 7.95
N LYS A 483 -15.78 -22.02 8.33
CA LYS A 483 -15.77 -22.59 9.68
C LYS A 483 -14.54 -23.49 9.81
N ALA A 484 -13.78 -23.31 10.88
CA ALA A 484 -12.72 -24.26 11.21
C ALA A 484 -13.32 -25.65 11.47
N GLN A 485 -12.67 -26.71 10.99
CA GLN A 485 -13.15 -28.08 11.13
C GLN A 485 -13.39 -28.47 12.60
N ILE A 486 -12.54 -27.97 13.51
CA ILE A 486 -12.68 -28.21 14.95
C ILE A 486 -14.03 -27.74 15.50
N ASP A 487 -14.61 -26.67 14.96
CA ASP A 487 -15.89 -26.11 15.39
C ASP A 487 -17.10 -26.74 14.68
N MET A 488 -16.88 -27.41 13.55
CA MET A 488 -17.92 -28.16 12.83
C MET A 488 -18.12 -29.56 13.40
N MET A 489 -17.13 -30.10 14.11
CA MET A 489 -17.16 -31.47 14.59
C MET A 489 -18.13 -31.70 15.76
N ALA A 490 -18.81 -32.85 15.71
CA ALA A 490 -19.61 -33.37 16.82
C ALA A 490 -18.74 -33.62 18.06
N GLU A 491 -19.32 -33.41 19.24
CA GLU A 491 -18.59 -33.50 20.52
C GLU A 491 -18.03 -34.90 20.75
N GLU A 492 -18.82 -35.93 20.48
CA GLU A 492 -18.45 -37.33 20.62
C GLU A 492 -17.18 -37.67 19.82
N LYS A 493 -17.04 -37.07 18.63
CA LYS A 493 -15.91 -37.29 17.74
C LYS A 493 -14.64 -36.61 18.26
N LEU A 494 -14.74 -35.39 18.77
CA LEU A 494 -13.61 -34.69 19.40
C LEU A 494 -13.16 -35.40 20.67
N THR A 495 -14.10 -35.81 21.54
CA THR A 495 -13.81 -36.59 22.74
C THR A 495 -13.16 -37.92 22.40
N THR A 496 -13.58 -38.58 21.32
CA THR A 496 -12.95 -39.80 20.82
C THR A 496 -11.49 -39.55 20.44
N TYR A 497 -11.19 -38.51 19.66
CA TYR A 497 -9.80 -38.20 19.29
C TYR A 497 -8.92 -37.89 20.50
N VAL A 498 -9.45 -37.23 21.51
CA VAL A 498 -8.73 -36.97 22.76
C VAL A 498 -8.50 -38.25 23.56
N ASN A 499 -9.52 -39.07 23.77
CA ASN A 499 -9.41 -40.27 24.62
C ASN A 499 -8.59 -41.39 23.98
N PHE A 500 -8.62 -41.51 22.65
CA PHE A 500 -7.84 -42.47 21.89
C PHE A 500 -6.51 -41.91 21.36
N LYS A 501 -6.03 -40.81 21.94
CA LYS A 501 -4.69 -40.25 21.65
C LYS A 501 -4.43 -40.00 20.16
N ASN A 502 -5.44 -39.55 19.41
CA ASN A 502 -5.25 -39.20 18.00
C ASN A 502 -4.58 -37.82 17.87
N PHE A 503 -3.31 -37.76 18.29
CA PHE A 503 -2.53 -36.52 18.36
C PHE A 503 -2.31 -35.90 17.00
N GLU A 504 -2.14 -36.71 15.95
CA GLU A 504 -2.04 -36.21 14.58
C GLU A 504 -3.30 -35.44 14.16
N LYS A 505 -4.48 -35.99 14.45
CA LYS A 505 -5.72 -35.30 14.09
C LYS A 505 -5.91 -34.03 14.90
N LEU A 506 -5.62 -34.07 16.20
CA LEU A 506 -5.68 -32.88 17.06
C LEU A 506 -4.70 -31.80 16.58
N TYR A 507 -3.46 -32.18 16.26
CA TYR A 507 -2.44 -31.29 15.71
C TYR A 507 -2.96 -30.52 14.50
N TRP A 508 -3.49 -31.22 13.49
CA TRP A 508 -3.98 -30.58 12.27
C TRP A 508 -5.21 -29.69 12.48
N LEU A 509 -6.08 -30.04 13.44
CA LEU A 509 -7.22 -29.18 13.81
C LEU A 509 -6.76 -27.83 14.39
N PHE A 510 -5.69 -27.82 15.19
CA PHE A 510 -5.13 -26.57 15.73
C PHE A 510 -4.30 -25.80 14.70
N VAL A 511 -3.58 -26.49 13.80
CA VAL A 511 -2.89 -25.83 12.67
C VAL A 511 -3.90 -25.10 11.77
N GLU A 512 -5.01 -25.76 11.40
CA GLU A 512 -6.08 -25.13 10.64
C GLU A 512 -6.67 -23.91 11.36
N LYS A 513 -6.91 -24.02 12.67
CA LYS A 513 -7.43 -22.93 13.51
C LYS A 513 -6.48 -21.72 13.54
N LYS A 514 -5.16 -21.95 13.50
CA LYS A 514 -4.13 -20.89 13.46
C LYS A 514 -4.01 -20.23 12.08
N ASP A 515 -4.20 -20.99 11.00
CA ASP A 515 -4.06 -20.48 9.63
C ASP A 515 -5.28 -19.66 9.14
N ALA A 516 -6.34 -19.63 9.95
CA ALA A 516 -7.60 -18.96 9.70
C ALA A 516 -7.89 -17.89 10.78
N LYS A 517 -7.54 -16.64 10.52
CA LYS A 517 -8.02 -15.51 11.34
C LYS A 517 -9.50 -15.30 11.08
N GLU A 518 -10.31 -15.62 12.09
CA GLU A 518 -11.77 -15.56 12.00
C GLU A 518 -12.31 -14.19 12.44
N THR A 519 -13.26 -13.63 11.69
CA THR A 519 -14.10 -12.51 12.16
C THR A 519 -15.24 -12.97 13.06
N ILE A 520 -15.64 -14.23 12.91
CA ILE A 520 -16.66 -14.85 13.76
C ILE A 520 -15.91 -15.77 14.73
N THR A 521 -15.66 -15.29 15.93
CA THR A 521 -14.94 -15.99 17.00
C THR A 521 -15.79 -17.08 17.62
N LYS A 522 -15.91 -18.24 16.96
CA LYS A 522 -16.45 -19.46 17.59
C LYS A 522 -15.33 -20.29 18.17
N VAL A 523 -15.52 -20.71 19.43
CA VAL A 523 -14.52 -21.50 20.19
C VAL A 523 -15.07 -22.81 20.73
N ASN A 524 -16.26 -23.22 20.28
CA ASN A 524 -16.94 -24.40 20.81
C ASN A 524 -16.11 -25.67 20.61
N GLY A 525 -15.40 -25.81 19.48
CA GLY A 525 -14.50 -26.93 19.22
C GLY A 525 -13.33 -26.98 20.21
N VAL A 526 -12.67 -25.84 20.42
CA VAL A 526 -11.55 -25.71 21.37
C VAL A 526 -12.00 -26.00 22.80
N ASP A 527 -13.16 -25.49 23.22
CA ASP A 527 -13.73 -25.72 24.55
C ASP A 527 -14.07 -27.21 24.77
N LYS A 528 -14.63 -27.88 23.76
CA LYS A 528 -14.87 -29.33 23.81
C LYS A 528 -13.58 -30.12 23.96
N VAL A 529 -12.53 -29.78 23.20
CA VAL A 529 -11.22 -30.43 23.32
C VAL A 529 -10.62 -30.21 24.71
N TYR A 530 -10.65 -28.98 25.22
CA TYR A 530 -10.19 -28.63 26.56
C TYR A 530 -10.89 -29.48 27.65
N LYS A 531 -12.22 -29.52 27.62
CA LYS A 531 -13.02 -30.32 28.58
C LYS A 531 -12.75 -31.81 28.46
N ALA A 532 -12.61 -32.33 27.23
CA ALA A 532 -12.30 -33.72 26.99
C ALA A 532 -10.92 -34.09 27.54
N MET A 533 -9.90 -33.25 27.35
CA MET A 533 -8.55 -33.53 27.87
C MET A 533 -8.53 -33.53 29.40
N GLN A 534 -9.23 -32.60 30.04
CA GLN A 534 -9.39 -32.59 31.51
C GLN A 534 -10.08 -33.85 32.02
N ALA A 535 -11.19 -34.25 31.39
CA ALA A 535 -11.92 -35.45 31.76
C ALA A 535 -11.06 -36.72 31.58
N SER A 536 -10.30 -36.79 30.49
CA SER A 536 -9.38 -37.90 30.19
C SER A 536 -8.31 -38.06 31.28
N ASN A 537 -7.62 -36.96 31.65
CA ASN A 537 -6.64 -36.95 32.72
C ASN A 537 -7.25 -37.38 34.06
N LYS A 538 -8.43 -36.86 34.41
CA LYS A 538 -9.12 -37.23 35.66
C LYS A 538 -9.41 -38.73 35.74
N VAL A 539 -9.88 -39.33 34.64
CA VAL A 539 -10.15 -40.78 34.58
C VAL A 539 -8.86 -41.59 34.73
N MET A 540 -7.76 -41.16 34.11
CA MET A 540 -6.46 -41.81 34.25
C MET A 540 -5.96 -41.78 35.70
N GLU A 541 -6.07 -40.63 36.37
CA GLU A 541 -5.72 -40.47 37.79
C GLU A 541 -6.59 -41.36 38.70
N GLU A 542 -7.91 -41.42 38.45
CA GLU A 542 -8.84 -42.30 39.19
C GLU A 542 -8.51 -43.79 39.01
N CYS A 543 -7.94 -44.18 37.85
CA CYS A 543 -7.48 -45.53 37.56
C CYS A 543 -6.03 -45.81 38.02
N GLY A 544 -5.36 -44.83 38.65
CA GLY A 544 -3.97 -44.96 39.12
C GLY A 544 -2.90 -44.85 38.03
N GLY A 545 -3.24 -44.34 36.85
CA GLY A 545 -2.31 -44.07 35.75
C GLY A 545 -1.82 -42.62 35.71
N GLU A 546 -0.82 -42.35 34.87
CA GLU A 546 -0.32 -41.00 34.64
C GLU A 546 -1.25 -40.20 33.70
N PRO A 547 -1.35 -38.86 33.87
CA PRO A 547 -2.10 -38.00 32.95
C PRO A 547 -1.58 -38.12 31.51
N ILE A 548 -2.50 -38.18 30.54
CA ILE A 548 -2.16 -38.24 29.10
C ILE A 548 -1.66 -36.86 28.63
N TYR A 549 -2.28 -35.79 29.13
CA TYR A 549 -1.99 -34.42 28.73
C TYR A 549 -1.32 -33.66 29.89
N SER A 550 -0.26 -32.91 29.60
CA SER A 550 0.43 -32.13 30.63
C SER A 550 -0.45 -31.00 31.19
N THR A 551 -0.20 -30.58 32.43
CA THR A 551 -0.87 -29.41 33.02
C THR A 551 -0.65 -28.14 32.18
N ASP A 552 0.50 -28.05 31.50
CA ASP A 552 0.85 -26.91 30.64
C ASP A 552 -0.09 -26.77 29.44
N ILE A 553 -0.35 -27.85 28.68
CA ILE A 553 -1.24 -27.75 27.50
C ILE A 553 -2.68 -27.44 27.92
N ILE A 554 -3.14 -27.97 29.06
CA ILE A 554 -4.46 -27.66 29.62
C ILE A 554 -4.55 -26.18 30.01
N LYS A 555 -3.50 -25.62 30.62
CA LYS A 555 -3.44 -24.20 30.98
C LYS A 555 -3.42 -23.31 29.75
N MET A 556 -2.65 -23.66 28.72
CA MET A 556 -2.59 -22.92 27.45
C MET A 556 -3.95 -22.91 26.75
N LEU A 557 -4.67 -24.03 26.70
CA LEU A 557 -6.02 -24.09 26.13
C LEU A 557 -7.01 -23.20 26.89
N LYS A 558 -6.90 -23.16 28.22
CA LYS A 558 -7.74 -22.28 29.04
C LYS A 558 -7.45 -20.80 28.75
N GLU A 559 -6.17 -20.43 28.68
CA GLU A 559 -5.73 -19.08 28.34
C GLU A 559 -6.19 -18.67 26.93
N LEU A 560 -6.07 -19.58 25.96
CA LEU A 560 -6.53 -19.39 24.59
C LEU A 560 -8.04 -19.09 24.54
N LEU A 561 -8.85 -19.88 25.26
CA LEU A 561 -10.30 -19.65 25.36
C LEU A 561 -10.64 -18.29 25.97
N ASP A 562 -9.86 -17.83 26.95
CA ASP A 562 -10.09 -16.53 27.56
C ASP A 562 -9.65 -15.38 26.65
N LYS A 563 -8.57 -15.56 25.86
CA LYS A 563 -8.15 -14.60 24.83
C LYS A 563 -9.14 -14.48 23.67
N TYR A 564 -9.75 -15.58 23.22
CA TYR A 564 -10.83 -15.51 22.24
C TYR A 564 -12.05 -14.74 22.75
N LYS A 565 -12.39 -14.84 24.04
CA LYS A 565 -13.47 -14.02 24.63
C LYS A 565 -13.11 -12.54 24.67
N GLU A 566 -11.84 -12.22 24.93
CA GLU A 566 -11.34 -10.85 24.85
C GLU A 566 -11.47 -10.30 23.42
N LEU A 567 -11.06 -11.08 22.41
CA LEU A 567 -11.19 -10.72 21.00
C LEU A 567 -12.65 -10.49 20.58
N ASP A 568 -13.56 -11.39 20.98
CA ASP A 568 -15.01 -11.23 20.76
C ASP A 568 -15.54 -9.92 21.37
N GLY A 569 -15.06 -9.57 22.57
CA GLY A 569 -15.37 -8.29 23.22
C GLY A 569 -14.86 -7.07 22.45
N ILE A 570 -13.66 -7.17 21.85
CA ILE A 570 -13.09 -6.10 21.01
C ILE A 570 -13.92 -5.93 19.73
N HIS A 571 -14.27 -7.02 19.05
CA HIS A 571 -15.07 -6.98 17.81
C HIS A 571 -16.48 -6.41 18.02
N LYS A 572 -17.06 -6.61 19.22
CA LYS A 572 -18.32 -5.99 19.62
C LYS A 572 -18.22 -4.49 19.89
N ALA A 573 -17.07 -4.04 20.39
CA ALA A 573 -16.85 -2.64 20.73
C ALA A 573 -16.38 -1.79 19.54
N SER A 574 -15.65 -2.39 18.59
CA SER A 574 -15.06 -1.70 17.46
C SER A 574 -15.10 -2.57 16.20
N SER A 575 -15.49 -1.96 15.08
CA SER A 575 -15.34 -2.57 13.76
C SER A 575 -14.03 -2.18 13.07
N ILE A 576 -13.17 -1.40 13.73
CA ILE A 576 -11.87 -0.93 13.23
C ILE A 576 -10.78 -1.73 13.92
N GLN A 577 -9.86 -2.26 13.11
CA GLN A 577 -8.67 -2.94 13.60
C GLN A 577 -7.85 -1.97 14.45
N SER A 578 -7.63 -2.35 15.71
CA SER A 578 -6.90 -1.54 16.69
C SER A 578 -5.61 -2.24 17.08
N GLU A 579 -4.64 -1.50 17.63
CA GLU A 579 -3.44 -2.08 18.22
C GLU A 579 -3.79 -3.19 19.23
N LYS A 580 -4.82 -2.96 20.05
CA LYS A 580 -5.34 -3.95 20.99
C LYS A 580 -5.89 -5.22 20.32
N GLU A 581 -6.56 -5.10 19.17
CA GLU A 581 -6.99 -6.28 18.39
C GLU A 581 -5.77 -7.07 17.92
N ASN A 582 -4.76 -6.38 17.38
CA ASN A 582 -3.54 -7.01 16.89
C ASN A 582 -2.77 -7.73 17.99
N GLU A 583 -2.56 -7.08 19.14
CA GLU A 583 -1.91 -7.69 20.31
C GLU A 583 -2.66 -8.94 20.79
N CYS A 584 -4.00 -8.90 20.80
CA CYS A 584 -4.83 -10.03 21.18
C CYS A 584 -4.69 -11.20 20.18
N GLU A 585 -4.73 -10.90 18.88
CA GLU A 585 -4.53 -11.90 17.82
C GLU A 585 -3.11 -12.50 17.82
N GLU A 586 -2.07 -11.70 18.06
CA GLU A 586 -0.70 -12.18 18.20
C GLU A 586 -0.57 -13.13 19.38
N LYS A 587 -1.20 -12.81 20.52
CA LYS A 587 -1.21 -13.70 21.68
C LYS A 587 -1.95 -15.02 21.40
N ILE A 588 -3.04 -14.97 20.64
CA ILE A 588 -3.76 -16.17 20.18
C ILE A 588 -2.86 -17.03 19.29
N ASP A 589 -2.17 -16.42 18.32
CA ASP A 589 -1.24 -17.12 17.42
C ASP A 589 -0.08 -17.78 18.21
N GLU A 590 0.49 -17.07 19.19
CA GLU A 590 1.53 -17.61 20.09
C GLU A 590 1.05 -18.82 20.91
N LEU A 591 -0.16 -18.74 21.48
CA LEU A 591 -0.73 -19.83 22.27
C LEU A 591 -1.02 -21.05 21.40
N LEU A 592 -1.57 -20.83 20.20
CA LEU A 592 -1.79 -21.89 19.22
C LEU A 592 -0.47 -22.56 18.84
N ASP A 593 0.59 -21.79 18.60
CA ASP A 593 1.92 -22.35 18.30
C ASP A 593 2.47 -23.24 19.40
N GLN A 594 2.33 -22.82 20.66
CA GLN A 594 2.77 -23.62 21.80
C GLN A 594 1.94 -24.90 21.94
N ILE A 595 0.63 -24.83 21.75
CA ILE A 595 -0.27 -26.01 21.77
C ILE A 595 0.10 -26.98 20.65
N ILE A 596 0.30 -26.48 19.42
CA ILE A 596 0.69 -27.27 18.25
C ILE A 596 2.02 -27.99 18.51
N LYS A 597 3.01 -27.29 19.08
CA LYS A 597 4.30 -27.88 19.47
C LYS A 597 4.12 -29.01 20.49
N LYS A 598 3.29 -28.81 21.52
CA LYS A 598 3.01 -29.84 22.53
C LYS A 598 2.29 -31.06 21.96
N LEU A 599 1.37 -30.87 21.01
CA LEU A 599 0.72 -31.98 20.32
C LEU A 599 1.69 -32.75 19.41
N ALA A 600 2.65 -32.06 18.80
CA ALA A 600 3.71 -32.71 18.02
C ALA A 600 4.64 -33.55 18.91
N GLU A 601 5.06 -33.03 20.07
CA GLU A 601 5.85 -33.79 21.06
C GLU A 601 5.11 -35.07 21.51
N LEU A 602 3.79 -35.00 21.73
CA LEU A 602 2.98 -36.17 22.09
C LEU A 602 2.84 -37.18 20.94
N LYS A 603 2.78 -36.71 19.69
CA LYS A 603 2.76 -37.57 18.50
C LYS A 603 4.04 -38.41 18.42
N GLU A 604 5.21 -37.81 18.63
CA GLU A 604 6.52 -38.48 18.56
C GLU A 604 6.75 -39.52 19.67
N VAL A 605 5.98 -39.47 20.77
CA VAL A 605 6.10 -40.40 21.90
C VAL A 605 5.17 -41.61 21.75
N ASP A 606 4.10 -41.51 20.96
CA ASP A 606 3.09 -42.57 20.74
C ASP A 606 3.38 -43.42 19.47
N ASP A 607 4.18 -42.89 18.53
CA ASP A 607 4.78 -43.61 17.38
C ASP A 607 6.02 -44.44 17.82
#